data_AF-A0A432WBY4-F1
#
_entry.id   AF-A0A432WBY4-F1
#
_cell.length_a   1.000
_cell.length_b   1.000
_cell.length_c   1.000
_cell.angle_alpha   90.00
_cell.angle_beta   90.00
_cell.angle_gamma   90.00
#
_symmetry.space_group_name_H-M   'P 1'
#
loop_
_entity.id
_entity.type
_entity.pdbx_description
1 polymer ?
#
loop_
_entity_poly.entity_id
_entity_poly.type
_entity_poly.pdbx_seq_one_letter_code
_entity_poly.pdbx_strand_id
1 'polypeptide(L)'
;MKYKKISRTLCVLLQVVFLASCASTADKDEATTPEDEYRNLLTAAAYMRVLELFIATVAHSCTDLLGQDDATMDGIGDGWKNRNREYINAGRKLIMAHAYLNMQRKQAKLGEEKGFTVARAEAAEFGAAIERDSARMVNARLSGSHNDQLESCNNFADQVSTGRYDITPRLDRYLQLQRMVQITER
;
A
#
# COMPACT_ATOMS: atom_id res chain seq x y z
N MET A 1 45.30 5.26 9.16
CA MET A 1 44.04 5.52 8.40
C MET A 1 43.42 4.25 7.81
N LYS A 2 42.90 3.32 8.64
CA LYS A 2 42.24 2.08 8.13
C LYS A 2 40.86 1.77 8.72
N TYR A 3 40.39 2.51 9.74
CA TYR A 3 39.12 2.22 10.42
C TYR A 3 37.89 2.99 9.90
N LYS A 4 38.07 4.07 9.13
CA LYS A 4 36.95 4.88 8.59
C LYS A 4 36.26 4.26 7.36
N LYS A 5 36.93 3.36 6.61
CA LYS A 5 36.32 2.70 5.44
C LYS A 5 35.43 1.52 5.81
N ILE A 6 35.74 0.81 6.90
CA ILE A 6 34.97 -0.37 7.33
C ILE A 6 33.59 0.03 7.86
N SER A 7 33.48 1.18 8.54
CA SER A 7 32.21 1.65 9.10
C SER A 7 31.19 2.10 8.04
N ARG A 8 31.64 2.58 6.86
CA ARG A 8 30.73 2.94 5.76
C ARG A 8 30.23 1.71 5.02
N THR A 9 31.07 0.69 4.83
CA THR A 9 30.64 -0.58 4.21
C THR A 9 29.69 -1.36 5.12
N LEU A 10 29.89 -1.31 6.44
CA LEU A 10 28.96 -1.94 7.40
C LEU A 10 27.57 -1.27 7.41
N CYS A 11 27.53 0.05 7.24
CA CYS A 11 26.27 0.81 7.21
C CYS A 11 25.48 0.56 5.91
N VAL A 12 26.16 0.40 4.77
CA VAL A 12 25.53 0.00 3.50
C VAL A 12 25.06 -1.46 3.53
N LEU A 13 25.81 -2.37 4.16
CA LEU A 13 25.38 -3.76 4.33
C LEU A 13 24.16 -3.89 5.27
N LEU A 14 24.05 -3.05 6.31
CA LEU A 14 22.87 -3.01 7.18
C LEU A 14 21.63 -2.41 6.50
N GLN A 15 21.79 -1.49 5.55
CA GLN A 15 20.67 -0.98 4.75
C GLN A 15 20.20 -1.98 3.69
N VAL A 16 21.11 -2.81 3.14
CA VAL A 16 20.72 -3.92 2.25
C VAL A 16 20.06 -5.06 3.02
N VAL A 17 20.44 -5.34 4.27
CA VAL A 17 19.79 -6.38 5.09
C VAL A 17 18.39 -5.95 5.57
N PHE A 18 18.15 -4.67 5.84
CA PHE A 18 16.79 -4.19 6.16
C PHE A 18 15.85 -4.10 4.95
N LEU A 19 16.38 -3.99 3.73
CA LEU A 19 15.60 -4.15 2.49
C LEU A 19 15.49 -5.62 2.06
N ALA A 20 16.47 -6.46 2.39
CA ALA A 20 16.45 -7.90 2.12
C ALA A 20 15.61 -8.71 3.12
N SER A 21 15.22 -8.12 4.26
CA SER A 21 14.25 -8.75 5.17
C SER A 21 12.80 -8.73 4.63
N CYS A 22 12.60 -8.12 3.45
CA CYS A 22 11.38 -8.29 2.64
C CYS A 22 11.65 -8.94 1.27
N ALA A 23 12.89 -9.36 1.00
CA ALA A 23 13.30 -9.93 -0.28
C ALA A 23 14.14 -11.21 -0.10
N SER A 24 13.50 -12.26 0.43
CA SER A 24 13.81 -13.66 0.14
C SER A 24 12.54 -14.45 0.45
N THR A 25 11.62 -14.61 -0.49
CA THR A 25 11.81 -15.40 -1.71
C THR A 25 11.37 -14.62 -2.95
N ALA A 26 12.35 -14.27 -3.78
CA ALA A 26 12.13 -14.33 -5.22
C ALA A 26 12.04 -15.82 -5.57
N ASP A 27 10.88 -16.41 -5.39
CA ASP A 27 10.51 -17.63 -6.08
C ASP A 27 9.26 -17.35 -6.88
N LYS A 28 9.21 -18.00 -8.03
CA LYS A 28 8.05 -18.11 -8.89
C LYS A 28 6.92 -18.79 -8.09
N ASP A 29 6.18 -18.06 -7.28
CA ASP A 29 4.92 -18.57 -6.77
C ASP A 29 3.89 -18.40 -7.89
N GLU A 30 4.04 -19.24 -8.93
CA GLU A 30 2.93 -19.70 -9.74
C GLU A 30 1.88 -20.17 -8.72
N ALA A 31 0.77 -19.43 -8.58
CA ALA A 31 -0.29 -19.82 -7.66
C ALA A 31 -0.65 -21.29 -7.95
N THR A 32 -0.35 -22.18 -7.01
CA THR A 32 -0.51 -23.63 -7.22
C THR A 32 -1.95 -24.07 -6.94
N THR A 33 -2.74 -23.22 -6.28
CA THR A 33 -4.16 -23.43 -5.97
C THR A 33 -5.01 -22.17 -6.25
N PRO A 34 -6.33 -22.34 -6.53
CA PRO A 34 -7.26 -21.21 -6.62
C PRO A 34 -7.32 -20.35 -5.34
N GLU A 35 -7.14 -20.96 -4.18
CA GLU A 35 -7.09 -20.26 -2.90
C GLU A 35 -5.87 -19.33 -2.79
N ASP A 36 -4.69 -19.78 -3.26
CA ASP A 36 -3.48 -18.96 -3.27
C ASP A 36 -3.60 -17.79 -4.25
N GLU A 37 -4.19 -18.03 -5.42
CA GLU A 37 -4.48 -16.97 -6.37
C GLU A 37 -5.39 -15.91 -5.75
N TYR A 38 -6.45 -16.34 -5.07
CA TYR A 38 -7.37 -15.44 -4.39
C TYR A 38 -6.70 -14.62 -3.28
N ARG A 39 -5.85 -15.25 -2.46
CA ARG A 39 -5.06 -14.55 -1.43
C ARG A 39 -4.09 -13.54 -2.03
N ASN A 40 -3.45 -13.89 -3.14
CA ASN A 40 -2.54 -12.99 -3.85
C ASN A 40 -3.27 -11.77 -4.42
N LEU A 41 -4.45 -11.96 -4.99
CA LEU A 41 -5.31 -10.87 -5.47
C LEU A 41 -5.78 -9.95 -4.33
N LEU A 42 -6.19 -10.52 -3.20
CA LEU A 42 -6.55 -9.72 -2.01
C LEU A 42 -5.37 -8.94 -1.44
N THR A 43 -4.18 -9.53 -1.43
CA THR A 43 -2.97 -8.84 -1.00
C THR A 43 -2.63 -7.67 -1.94
N ALA A 44 -2.82 -7.84 -3.25
CA ALA A 44 -2.64 -6.77 -4.22
C ALA A 44 -3.67 -5.64 -4.01
N ALA A 45 -4.95 -5.98 -3.77
CA ALA A 45 -5.99 -4.99 -3.47
C ALA A 45 -5.70 -4.23 -2.17
N ALA A 46 -5.28 -4.93 -1.11
CA ALA A 46 -4.89 -4.33 0.16
C ALA A 46 -3.69 -3.38 -0.02
N TYR A 47 -2.65 -3.82 -0.75
CA TYR A 47 -1.51 -2.98 -1.08
C TYR A 47 -1.92 -1.70 -1.81
N MET A 48 -2.84 -1.80 -2.78
CA MET A 48 -3.32 -0.66 -3.53
C MET A 48 -4.03 0.36 -2.63
N ARG A 49 -4.83 -0.11 -1.67
CA ARG A 49 -5.50 0.74 -0.69
C ARG A 49 -4.52 1.37 0.32
N VAL A 50 -3.51 0.61 0.76
CA VAL A 50 -2.43 1.13 1.62
C VAL A 50 -1.70 2.28 0.94
N LEU A 51 -1.35 2.11 -0.35
CA LEU A 51 -0.64 3.12 -1.13
C LEU A 51 -1.50 4.38 -1.35
N GLU A 52 -2.80 4.20 -1.61
CA GLU A 52 -3.74 5.31 -1.73
C GLU A 52 -3.83 6.14 -0.44
N LEU A 53 -3.99 5.49 0.71
CA LEU A 53 -4.01 6.16 2.01
C LEU A 53 -2.66 6.80 2.35
N PHE A 54 -1.56 6.15 1.99
CA PHE A 54 -0.22 6.69 2.21
C PHE A 54 -0.03 8.01 1.46
N ILE A 55 -0.38 8.06 0.16
CA ILE A 55 -0.23 9.27 -0.64
C ILE A 55 -1.12 10.39 -0.12
N ALA A 56 -2.38 10.09 0.20
CA ALA A 56 -3.30 11.08 0.75
C ALA A 56 -2.80 11.65 2.09
N THR A 57 -2.33 10.77 2.99
CA THR A 57 -1.89 11.19 4.34
C THR A 57 -0.60 12.00 4.28
N VAL A 58 0.37 11.60 3.43
CA VAL A 58 1.60 12.39 3.26
C VAL A 58 1.30 13.73 2.60
N ALA A 59 0.44 13.77 1.58
CA ALA A 59 0.02 15.02 0.95
C ALA A 59 -0.56 16.00 1.98
N HIS A 60 -1.52 15.53 2.77
CA HIS A 60 -2.14 16.33 3.85
C HIS A 60 -1.12 16.79 4.90
N SER A 61 -0.28 15.88 5.41
CA SER A 61 0.73 16.22 6.41
C SER A 61 1.76 17.24 5.89
N CYS A 62 2.05 17.18 4.59
CA CYS A 62 2.97 18.10 3.95
C CYS A 62 2.34 19.46 3.62
N THR A 63 1.01 19.57 3.48
CA THR A 63 0.34 20.88 3.47
C THR A 63 0.69 21.64 4.75
N ASP A 64 0.46 21.02 5.91
CA ASP A 64 0.68 21.64 7.21
C ASP A 64 2.16 22.04 7.42
N LEU A 65 3.08 21.15 7.04
CA LEU A 65 4.52 21.37 7.23
C LEU A 65 5.10 22.42 6.28
N LEU A 66 4.66 22.46 5.02
CA LEU A 66 5.18 23.40 4.03
C LEU A 66 4.45 24.75 4.04
N GLY A 67 3.33 24.86 4.75
CA GLY A 67 2.46 26.04 4.70
C GLY A 67 1.92 26.32 3.30
N GLN A 68 1.73 25.28 2.50
CA GLN A 68 1.17 25.38 1.15
C GLN A 68 -0.35 25.35 1.19
N ASP A 69 -0.99 25.78 0.10
CA ASP A 69 -2.44 25.63 -0.05
C ASP A 69 -2.81 24.15 -0.26
N ASP A 70 -3.89 23.70 0.40
CA ASP A 70 -4.40 22.33 0.33
C ASP A 70 -4.61 21.89 -1.12
N ALA A 71 -5.10 22.80 -1.98
CA ALA A 71 -5.35 22.51 -3.40
C ALA A 71 -4.08 22.06 -4.16
N THR A 72 -2.89 22.53 -3.76
CA THR A 72 -1.64 22.15 -4.42
C THR A 72 -1.23 20.73 -4.06
N MET A 73 -1.27 20.39 -2.77
CA MET A 73 -0.88 19.06 -2.28
C MET A 73 -1.92 18.00 -2.60
N ASP A 74 -3.21 18.34 -2.52
CA ASP A 74 -4.30 17.48 -2.96
C ASP A 74 -4.23 17.22 -4.47
N GLY A 75 -3.88 18.24 -5.27
CA GLY A 75 -3.69 18.10 -6.72
C GLY A 75 -2.62 17.07 -7.10
N ILE A 76 -1.56 16.94 -6.28
CA ILE A 76 -0.52 15.91 -6.46
C ILE A 76 -1.10 14.51 -6.22
N GLY A 77 -1.85 14.34 -5.12
CA GLY A 77 -2.52 13.08 -4.79
C GLY A 77 -3.54 12.67 -5.86
N ASP A 78 -4.33 13.63 -6.35
CA ASP A 78 -5.35 13.39 -7.38
C ASP A 78 -4.74 13.08 -8.74
N GLY A 79 -3.63 13.74 -9.09
CA GLY A 79 -2.84 13.39 -10.29
C GLY A 79 -2.40 11.93 -10.27
N TRP A 80 -1.89 11.46 -9.13
CA TRP A 80 -1.53 10.04 -8.95
C TRP A 80 -2.74 9.11 -9.01
N LYS A 81 -3.85 9.45 -8.33
CA LYS A 81 -5.08 8.63 -8.37
C LYS A 81 -5.59 8.47 -9.80
N ASN A 82 -5.54 9.53 -10.60
CA ASN A 82 -6.00 9.48 -11.98
C ASN A 82 -5.15 8.53 -12.85
N ARG A 83 -3.82 8.57 -12.71
CA ARG A 83 -2.91 7.66 -13.45
C ARG A 83 -3.07 6.19 -13.02
N ASN A 84 -3.46 5.94 -11.77
CA ASN A 84 -3.59 4.59 -11.19
C ASN A 84 -5.05 4.15 -11.01
N ARG A 85 -6.00 4.83 -11.66
CA ARG A 85 -7.44 4.70 -11.41
C ARG A 85 -7.97 3.28 -11.62
N GLU A 86 -7.49 2.58 -12.65
CA GLU A 86 -7.92 1.20 -12.95
C GLU A 86 -7.61 0.25 -11.78
N TYR A 87 -6.40 0.32 -11.22
CA TYR A 87 -5.99 -0.50 -10.09
C TYR A 87 -6.74 -0.14 -8.81
N ILE A 88 -6.96 1.16 -8.57
CA ILE A 88 -7.74 1.63 -7.40
C ILE A 88 -9.16 1.08 -7.47
N ASN A 89 -9.83 1.22 -8.62
CA ASN A 89 -11.18 0.75 -8.82
C ASN A 89 -11.29 -0.77 -8.68
N ALA A 90 -10.36 -1.50 -9.30
CA ALA A 90 -10.29 -2.95 -9.23
C ALA A 90 -10.05 -3.44 -7.79
N GLY A 91 -9.15 -2.81 -7.04
CA GLY A 91 -8.88 -3.13 -5.64
C GLY A 91 -10.10 -2.92 -4.75
N ARG A 92 -10.78 -1.78 -4.90
CA ARG A 92 -12.02 -1.48 -4.15
C ARG A 92 -13.12 -2.50 -4.44
N LYS A 93 -13.35 -2.83 -5.72
CA LYS A 93 -14.33 -3.85 -6.12
C LYS A 93 -14.01 -5.21 -5.48
N LEU A 94 -12.75 -5.64 -5.52
CA LEU A 94 -12.35 -6.93 -4.97
C LEU A 94 -12.52 -7.00 -3.45
N ILE A 95 -12.14 -5.94 -2.73
CA ILE A 95 -12.33 -5.84 -1.27
C ILE A 95 -13.82 -5.91 -0.91
N MET A 96 -14.67 -5.17 -1.63
CA MET A 96 -16.12 -5.21 -1.41
C MET A 96 -16.72 -6.59 -1.69
N ALA A 97 -16.31 -7.23 -2.79
CA ALA A 97 -16.75 -8.59 -3.12
C ALA A 97 -16.33 -9.60 -2.06
N HIS A 98 -15.10 -9.51 -1.54
CA HIS A 98 -14.62 -10.35 -0.45
C HIS A 98 -15.46 -10.17 0.82
N ALA A 99 -15.70 -8.93 1.24
CA ALA A 99 -16.50 -8.64 2.43
C ALA A 99 -17.93 -9.21 2.31
N TYR A 100 -18.54 -9.05 1.14
CA TYR A 100 -19.87 -9.60 0.85
C TYR A 100 -19.89 -11.14 0.90
N LEU A 101 -18.96 -11.80 0.21
CA LEU A 101 -18.89 -13.27 0.19
C LEU A 101 -18.60 -13.85 1.59
N ASN A 102 -17.74 -13.20 2.37
CA ASN A 102 -17.50 -13.58 3.76
C ASN A 102 -18.77 -13.43 4.59
N MET A 103 -19.49 -12.30 4.46
CA MET A 103 -20.77 -12.09 5.14
C MET A 103 -21.76 -13.22 4.84
N GLN A 104 -21.99 -13.53 3.57
CA GLN A 104 -22.90 -14.62 3.18
C GLN A 104 -22.46 -15.97 3.77
N ARG A 105 -21.15 -16.29 3.69
CA ARG A 105 -20.61 -17.53 4.25
C ARG A 105 -20.77 -17.62 5.77
N LYS A 106 -20.61 -16.52 6.49
CA LYS A 106 -20.77 -16.50 7.95
C LYS A 106 -22.25 -16.59 8.34
N GLN A 107 -23.13 -15.89 7.64
CA GLN A 107 -24.59 -15.99 7.85
C GLN A 107 -25.09 -17.43 7.61
N ALA A 108 -24.64 -18.08 6.54
CA ALA A 108 -24.99 -19.48 6.25
C ALA A 108 -24.49 -20.46 7.33
N LYS A 109 -23.34 -20.18 7.97
CA LYS A 109 -22.74 -21.06 8.99
C LYS A 109 -23.25 -20.82 10.41
N LEU A 110 -23.55 -19.57 10.75
CA LEU A 110 -23.78 -19.13 12.15
C LEU A 110 -25.19 -18.57 12.39
N GLY A 111 -26.02 -18.47 11.35
CA GLY A 111 -27.26 -17.72 11.35
C GLY A 111 -27.03 -16.23 11.03
N GLU A 112 -28.10 -15.54 10.63
CA GLU A 112 -28.04 -14.18 10.08
C GLU A 112 -27.37 -13.17 11.01
N GLU A 113 -27.85 -13.05 12.25
CA GLU A 113 -27.39 -12.04 13.22
C GLU A 113 -25.93 -12.28 13.67
N LYS A 114 -25.61 -13.52 14.08
CA LYS A 114 -24.25 -13.89 14.50
C LYS A 114 -23.27 -13.83 13.32
N GLY A 115 -23.69 -14.31 12.15
CA GLY A 115 -22.89 -14.28 10.94
C GLY A 115 -22.56 -12.86 10.48
N PHE A 116 -23.54 -11.96 10.51
CA PHE A 116 -23.33 -10.54 10.22
C PHE A 116 -22.34 -9.90 11.20
N THR A 117 -22.50 -10.16 12.50
CA THR A 117 -21.62 -9.61 13.55
C THR A 117 -20.16 -10.05 13.34
N VAL A 118 -19.93 -11.34 13.09
CA VAL A 118 -18.58 -11.87 12.82
C VAL A 118 -17.99 -11.29 11.54
N ALA A 119 -18.75 -11.25 10.45
CA ALA A 119 -18.26 -10.71 9.19
C ALA A 119 -17.92 -9.21 9.28
N ARG A 120 -18.71 -8.44 10.04
CA ARG A 120 -18.42 -7.03 10.31
C ARG A 120 -17.14 -6.85 11.11
N ALA A 121 -16.90 -7.70 12.12
CA ALA A 121 -15.67 -7.66 12.90
C ALA A 121 -14.44 -7.98 12.03
N GLU A 122 -14.51 -9.01 11.19
CA GLU A 122 -13.43 -9.36 10.25
C GLU A 122 -13.16 -8.24 9.22
N ALA A 123 -14.20 -7.61 8.69
CA ALA A 123 -14.06 -6.47 7.79
C ALA A 123 -13.42 -5.25 8.48
N ALA A 124 -13.78 -4.98 9.74
CA ALA A 124 -13.17 -3.92 10.53
C ALA A 124 -11.68 -4.19 10.82
N GLU A 125 -11.32 -5.43 11.16
CA GLU A 125 -9.92 -5.82 11.36
C GLU A 125 -9.10 -5.67 10.08
N PHE A 126 -9.66 -6.07 8.93
CA PHE A 126 -9.02 -5.89 7.63
C PHE A 126 -8.79 -4.40 7.30
N GLY A 127 -9.79 -3.54 7.56
CA GLY A 127 -9.65 -2.09 7.41
C GLY A 127 -8.58 -1.51 8.33
N ALA A 128 -8.56 -1.91 9.60
CA ALA A 128 -7.56 -1.47 10.58
C ALA A 128 -6.14 -1.94 10.22
N ALA A 129 -5.98 -3.10 9.58
CA ALA A 129 -4.68 -3.56 9.07
C ALA A 129 -4.16 -2.64 7.97
N ILE A 130 -5.02 -2.26 7.02
CA ILE A 130 -4.68 -1.32 5.94
C ILE A 130 -4.27 0.06 6.50
N GLU A 131 -5.03 0.60 7.46
CA GLU A 131 -4.72 1.88 8.09
C GLU A 131 -3.37 1.83 8.83
N ARG A 132 -3.12 0.74 9.57
CA ARG A 132 -1.86 0.53 10.30
C ARG A 132 -0.66 0.44 9.36
N ASP A 133 -0.80 -0.28 8.25
CA ASP A 133 0.27 -0.43 7.26
C ASP A 133 0.55 0.90 6.54
N SER A 134 -0.51 1.66 6.23
CA SER A 134 -0.38 3.00 5.67
C SER A 134 0.32 3.94 6.66
N ALA A 135 -0.13 3.98 7.92
CA ALA A 135 0.49 4.80 8.97
C ALA A 135 1.97 4.44 9.17
N ARG A 136 2.35 3.16 9.09
CA ARG A 136 3.76 2.74 9.14
C ARG A 136 4.57 3.34 7.98
N MET A 137 4.02 3.35 6.76
CA MET A 137 4.68 3.97 5.61
C MET A 137 4.79 5.49 5.75
N VAL A 138 3.74 6.15 6.23
CA VAL A 138 3.73 7.59 6.51
C VAL A 138 4.79 7.94 7.55
N ASN A 139 4.80 7.23 8.68
CA ASN A 139 5.78 7.45 9.75
C ASN A 139 7.21 7.20 9.28
N ALA A 140 7.45 6.18 8.45
CA ALA A 140 8.77 5.96 7.86
C ALA A 140 9.19 7.13 6.95
N ARG A 141 8.25 7.66 6.16
CA ARG A 141 8.50 8.78 5.23
C ARG A 141 8.71 10.11 5.97
N LEU A 142 7.92 10.38 7.00
CA LEU A 142 7.91 11.63 7.77
C LEU A 142 8.55 11.44 9.16
N SER A 143 9.61 10.64 9.24
CA SER A 143 10.39 10.45 10.45
C SER A 143 11.52 11.48 10.57
N GLY A 144 12.03 11.64 11.79
CA GLY A 144 13.21 12.48 12.05
C GLY A 144 12.88 13.85 12.62
N SER A 145 13.81 14.79 12.43
CA SER A 145 13.66 16.17 12.85
C SER A 145 12.68 16.92 11.94
N HIS A 146 12.22 18.09 12.38
CA HIS A 146 11.38 18.96 11.56
C HIS A 146 12.02 19.28 10.19
N ASN A 147 13.35 19.48 10.14
CA ASN A 147 14.06 19.73 8.89
C ASN A 147 14.05 18.51 7.96
N ASP A 148 14.20 17.29 8.51
CA ASP A 148 14.12 16.05 7.71
C ASP A 148 12.72 15.87 7.11
N GLN A 149 11.69 16.20 7.90
CA GLN A 149 10.30 16.17 7.44
C GLN A 149 10.04 17.19 6.33
N LEU A 150 10.54 18.43 6.46
CA LEU A 150 10.45 19.45 5.41
C LEU A 150 11.15 18.99 4.12
N GLU A 151 12.34 18.41 4.22
CA GLU A 151 13.05 17.87 3.06
C GLU A 151 12.25 16.71 2.41
N SER A 152 11.70 15.82 3.23
CA SER A 152 10.87 14.70 2.77
C SER A 152 9.61 15.17 2.04
N CYS A 153 8.97 16.22 2.54
CA CYS A 153 7.79 16.84 1.93
C CYS A 153 8.11 17.54 0.61
N ASN A 154 9.19 18.32 0.55
CA ASN A 154 9.63 18.96 -0.69
C ASN A 154 9.92 17.93 -1.78
N ASN A 155 10.54 16.79 -1.42
CA ASN A 155 10.82 15.70 -2.34
C ASN A 155 9.60 14.83 -2.67
N PHE A 156 8.54 14.87 -1.86
CA PHE A 156 7.37 14.00 -2.04
C PHE A 156 6.57 14.41 -3.27
N ALA A 157 6.33 15.71 -3.44
CA ALA A 157 5.61 16.25 -4.60
C ALA A 157 6.24 15.78 -5.92
N ASP A 158 7.55 15.98 -6.07
CA ASP A 158 8.31 15.58 -7.25
C ASP A 158 8.27 14.06 -7.49
N GLN A 159 8.42 13.26 -6.43
CA GLN A 159 8.37 11.80 -6.53
C GLN A 159 7.00 11.30 -6.99
N VAL A 160 5.92 11.91 -6.51
CA VAL A 160 4.57 11.54 -6.94
C VAL A 160 4.31 12.01 -8.37
N SER A 161 4.72 13.22 -8.75
CA SER A 161 4.50 13.73 -10.11
C SER A 161 5.33 12.99 -11.17
N THR A 162 6.53 12.53 -10.82
CA THR A 162 7.41 11.75 -11.71
C THR A 162 7.08 10.26 -11.75
N GLY A 163 6.03 9.83 -11.03
CA GLY A 163 5.52 8.47 -11.10
C GLY A 163 6.32 7.45 -10.28
N ARG A 164 7.07 7.88 -9.25
CA ARG A 164 7.78 6.96 -8.34
C ARG A 164 6.85 5.94 -7.69
N TYR A 165 5.60 6.33 -7.46
CA TYR A 165 4.56 5.51 -6.84
C TYR A 165 3.56 4.96 -7.85
N ASP A 166 3.78 5.14 -9.15
CA ASP A 166 2.87 4.63 -10.17
C ASP A 166 3.01 3.10 -10.30
N ILE A 167 1.89 2.46 -10.59
CA ILE A 167 1.86 1.02 -10.87
C ILE A 167 2.44 0.81 -12.26
N THR A 168 3.66 0.28 -12.32
CA THR A 168 4.40 0.00 -13.55
C THR A 168 4.89 -1.44 -13.59
N PRO A 169 5.28 -1.99 -14.75
CA PRO A 169 5.82 -3.35 -14.86
C PRO A 169 7.05 -3.67 -14.00
N ARG A 170 7.71 -2.64 -13.44
CA ARG A 170 8.86 -2.78 -12.54
C ARG A 170 8.46 -3.02 -11.08
N LEU A 171 7.18 -2.89 -10.74
CA LEU A 171 6.68 -3.12 -9.40
C LEU A 171 6.57 -4.62 -9.13
N ASP A 172 7.10 -5.10 -8.00
CA ASP A 172 7.10 -6.53 -7.63
C ASP A 172 5.70 -7.18 -7.65
N ARG A 173 4.63 -6.39 -7.46
CA ARG A 173 3.23 -6.85 -7.45
C ARG A 173 2.46 -6.55 -8.74
N TYR A 174 3.16 -6.10 -9.79
CA TYR A 174 2.52 -5.64 -11.03
C TYR A 174 1.60 -6.70 -11.64
N LEU A 175 2.04 -7.95 -11.74
CA LEU A 175 1.25 -9.02 -12.36
C LEU A 175 -0.05 -9.30 -11.59
N GLN A 176 0.00 -9.29 -10.25
CA GLN A 176 -1.18 -9.49 -9.42
C GLN A 176 -2.15 -8.30 -9.53
N LEU A 177 -1.62 -7.06 -9.58
CA LEU A 177 -2.42 -5.85 -9.78
C LEU A 177 -3.08 -5.83 -11.17
N GLN A 178 -2.35 -6.23 -12.21
CA GLN A 178 -2.89 -6.34 -13.57
C GLN A 178 -3.98 -7.43 -13.66
N ARG A 179 -3.76 -8.59 -13.02
CA ARG A 179 -4.76 -9.66 -12.96
C ARG A 179 -6.02 -9.22 -12.21
N MET A 180 -5.87 -8.46 -11.13
CA MET A 180 -6.97 -7.87 -10.38
C MET A 180 -7.83 -6.94 -11.25
N VAL A 181 -7.23 -6.13 -12.13
CA VAL A 181 -7.98 -5.32 -13.10
C VAL A 181 -8.75 -6.23 -14.07
N GLN A 182 -8.07 -7.20 -14.68
CA GLN A 182 -8.67 -8.10 -15.67
C GLN A 182 -9.90 -8.87 -15.16
N ILE A 183 -9.94 -9.28 -13.89
CA ILE A 183 -11.07 -10.02 -13.32
C ILE A 183 -12.22 -9.12 -12.87
N THR A 184 -12.00 -7.82 -12.67
CA THR A 184 -13.02 -6.88 -12.17
C THR A 184 -13.66 -6.01 -13.25
N GLU A 185 -13.12 -6.05 -14.47
CA GLU A 185 -13.66 -5.42 -15.67
C GLU A 185 -14.50 -6.36 -16.55
N ARG A 186 -14.47 -7.66 -16.27
CA ARG A 186 -15.37 -8.66 -16.86
C ARG A 186 -16.71 -8.67 -16.13
#